data_AF-A0AAN6EKL4-F1
#
_entry.id   AF-A0AAN6EKL4-F1
#
_cell.length_a   1.000
_cell.length_b   1.000
_cell.length_c   1.000
_cell.angle_alpha   90.00
_cell.angle_beta   90.00
_cell.angle_gamma   90.00
#
_symmetry.space_group_name_H-M   'P 1'
#
loop_
_entity.id
_entity.type
_entity.pdbx_description
1 polymer ?
#
loop_
_entity_poly.entity_id
_entity_poly.type
_entity_poly.pdbx_seq_one_letter_code
_entity_poly.pdbx_strand_id
1 'polypeptide(L)'
;MHYTLILSPKGQYLLKLIENANKLVPYMVLKQTLKIGNVASMINAVVKIGLAKMSVASVTNWIGLTQKQDEGMNLMQTIISTVLNWDIKELESRAAKLERERAQLGKDQLRILKEYTHKPQSEQDRIRKHSQTRSISIVTAILRDSRTESELTDIHHRKALEYLAIHLSIRDRKQLIQCLCKATPDHLTVSVREVIDAYEPVIRRMHKAVDLSATLSDFEYFLKDLIKLSKIHTDKQTGKSIVPTVGDFVQLLRKHQRASHVFLHQCCKNDKELTGWYLDWAKQAAEQFKQEEETNPNSQQQHDTARGGAGAAGKLTQPLQQLFVSLDQETQSRILPVLDSHSAFLDEMHAQSTARLAEVLKSPPSKNPAIAKIFATSNGNGNGNGKSSSRPNTPRPPSSRAPSPPPGQNDTDDINDNDNDNDNDNSENSSPIPTVSSSPGPGAFLARWQSLLDATPITPVTQTGPPKAASSPEVVQASATDVDGRKLVDFDTTTTDTNTSTTADTDTVDVNVDVQIGLGPREQQKQLKLVIDALGSSFRKLLAERGCYW
;
A
#
# COMPACT_ATOMS: atom_id res chain seq x y z
N MET A 1 -3.25 3.54 -4.82
CA MET A 1 -4.45 2.71 -4.52
C MET A 1 -4.31 1.30 -5.09
N HIS A 2 -4.33 1.11 -6.41
CA HIS A 2 -4.18 -0.21 -7.04
C HIS A 2 -2.93 -0.98 -6.55
N TYR A 3 -1.76 -0.34 -6.59
CA TYR A 3 -0.52 -0.94 -6.08
C TYR A 3 -0.67 -1.43 -4.62
N THR A 4 -1.11 -0.56 -3.73
CA THR A 4 -1.23 -0.86 -2.29
C THR A 4 -2.27 -1.93 -1.96
N LEU A 5 -3.42 -1.95 -2.64
CA LEU A 5 -4.57 -2.80 -2.28
C LEU A 5 -4.64 -4.09 -3.09
N ILE A 6 -4.10 -4.09 -4.31
CA ILE A 6 -4.16 -5.23 -5.25
C ILE A 6 -2.79 -5.87 -5.45
N LEU A 7 -1.76 -5.09 -5.75
CA LEU A 7 -0.42 -5.60 -6.10
C LEU A 7 0.50 -5.83 -4.90
N SER A 8 0.10 -5.39 -3.70
CA SER A 8 0.85 -5.70 -2.49
C SER A 8 0.49 -7.10 -1.98
N PRO A 9 1.45 -7.94 -1.57
CA PRO A 9 1.17 -9.27 -1.02
C PRO A 9 0.18 -9.28 0.17
N LYS A 10 0.09 -8.17 0.91
CA LYS A 10 -0.83 -7.97 2.05
C LYS A 10 -1.93 -6.96 1.76
N GLY A 11 -2.18 -6.62 0.50
CA GLY A 11 -3.18 -5.62 0.11
C GLY A 11 -4.60 -5.99 0.50
N GLN A 12 -5.02 -7.24 0.24
CA GLN A 12 -6.35 -7.72 0.63
C GLN A 12 -6.51 -7.86 2.15
N TYR A 13 -5.45 -8.22 2.84
CA TYR A 13 -5.41 -8.21 4.29
C TYR A 13 -5.62 -6.80 4.86
N LEU A 14 -4.87 -5.82 4.36
CA LEU A 14 -5.03 -4.42 4.73
C LEU A 14 -6.46 -3.93 4.44
N LEU A 15 -7.03 -4.33 3.32
CA LEU A 15 -8.42 -4.01 2.96
C LEU A 15 -9.43 -4.54 3.98
N LYS A 16 -9.24 -5.77 4.48
CA LYS A 16 -10.05 -6.37 5.57
C LYS A 16 -9.99 -5.52 6.84
N LEU A 17 -8.80 -5.05 7.23
CA LEU A 17 -8.63 -4.16 8.38
C LEU A 17 -9.32 -2.81 8.18
N ILE A 18 -9.15 -2.19 7.00
CA ILE A 18 -9.81 -0.93 6.63
C ILE A 18 -11.34 -1.08 6.66
N GLU A 19 -11.87 -2.17 6.10
CA GLU A 19 -13.32 -2.44 6.10
C GLU A 19 -13.85 -2.58 7.53
N ASN A 20 -13.15 -3.34 8.38
CA ASN A 20 -13.53 -3.54 9.77
C ASN A 20 -13.51 -2.24 10.58
N ALA A 21 -12.47 -1.41 10.41
CA ALA A 21 -12.40 -0.10 11.05
C ALA A 21 -13.52 0.83 10.55
N ASN A 22 -13.76 0.88 9.24
CA ASN A 22 -14.78 1.73 8.63
C ASN A 22 -16.20 1.41 9.13
N LYS A 23 -16.52 0.14 9.39
CA LYS A 23 -17.80 -0.29 9.96
C LYS A 23 -18.07 0.24 11.37
N LEU A 24 -17.02 0.56 12.12
CA LEU A 24 -17.11 1.05 13.50
C LEU A 24 -17.20 2.58 13.58
N VAL A 25 -17.00 3.31 12.47
CA VAL A 25 -17.07 4.77 12.44
C VAL A 25 -18.53 5.24 12.54
N PRO A 26 -18.91 6.07 13.54
CA PRO A 26 -20.28 6.55 13.69
C PRO A 26 -20.55 7.75 12.77
N TYR A 27 -20.58 7.50 11.46
CA TYR A 27 -20.77 8.53 10.42
C TYR A 27 -21.98 9.43 10.68
N MET A 28 -23.10 8.85 11.11
CA MET A 28 -24.31 9.62 11.41
C MET A 28 -24.08 10.66 12.52
N VAL A 29 -23.42 10.26 13.61
CA VAL A 29 -23.13 11.16 14.75
C VAL A 29 -22.17 12.25 14.30
N LEU A 30 -21.07 11.88 13.63
CA LEU A 30 -20.10 12.83 13.09
C LEU A 30 -20.75 13.86 12.15
N LYS A 31 -21.63 13.40 11.25
CA LYS A 31 -22.37 14.30 10.34
C LYS A 31 -23.23 15.30 11.09
N GLN A 32 -23.92 14.89 12.15
CA GLN A 32 -24.73 15.82 12.94
C GLN A 32 -23.88 16.82 13.69
N THR A 33 -22.74 16.38 14.24
CA THR A 33 -21.82 17.27 14.94
C THR A 33 -21.21 18.31 14.01
N LEU A 34 -20.86 17.95 12.78
CA LEU A 34 -20.33 18.88 11.78
C LEU A 34 -21.34 19.95 11.33
N LYS A 35 -22.64 19.79 11.62
CA LYS A 35 -23.67 20.79 11.36
C LYS A 35 -23.76 21.88 12.43
N ILE A 36 -23.03 21.75 13.54
CA ILE A 36 -23.01 22.78 14.59
C ILE A 36 -22.44 24.08 14.02
N GLY A 37 -23.22 25.16 14.07
CA GLY A 37 -22.88 26.44 13.45
C GLY A 37 -21.72 27.21 14.11
N ASN A 38 -21.47 26.98 15.41
CA ASN A 38 -20.30 27.54 16.08
C ASN A 38 -19.09 26.60 15.95
N VAL A 39 -18.01 27.05 15.31
CA VAL A 39 -16.79 26.27 15.06
C VAL A 39 -16.19 25.71 16.36
N ALA A 40 -16.05 26.51 17.40
CA ALA A 40 -15.42 26.08 18.64
C ALA A 40 -16.26 24.98 19.33
N SER A 41 -17.59 25.14 19.35
CA SER A 41 -18.51 24.11 19.81
C SER A 41 -18.46 22.85 18.96
N MET A 42 -18.38 23.00 17.62
CA MET A 42 -18.25 21.89 16.68
C MET A 42 -16.97 21.10 16.94
N ILE A 43 -15.80 21.76 16.96
CA ILE A 43 -14.50 21.13 17.22
C ILE A 43 -14.52 20.42 18.56
N ASN A 44 -14.97 21.09 19.62
CA ASN A 44 -15.07 20.48 20.95
C ASN A 44 -15.98 19.24 20.96
N ALA A 45 -17.08 19.25 20.22
CA ALA A 45 -17.97 18.11 20.12
C ALA A 45 -17.35 16.96 19.30
N VAL A 46 -16.67 17.24 18.18
CA VAL A 46 -15.94 16.23 17.38
C VAL A 46 -14.81 15.61 18.22
N VAL A 47 -14.04 16.45 18.91
CA VAL A 47 -12.98 16.02 19.84
C VAL A 47 -13.58 15.16 20.95
N LYS A 48 -14.72 15.53 21.54
CA LYS A 48 -15.38 14.69 22.55
C LYS A 48 -15.84 13.35 21.97
N ILE A 49 -16.38 13.30 20.76
CA ILE A 49 -16.79 12.03 20.14
C ILE A 49 -15.58 11.11 19.93
N GLY A 50 -14.46 11.66 19.42
CA GLY A 50 -13.27 10.87 19.11
C GLY A 50 -12.40 10.52 20.32
N LEU A 51 -12.24 11.47 21.25
CA LEU A 51 -11.23 11.46 22.31
C LEU A 51 -11.78 11.45 23.74
N ALA A 52 -13.09 11.68 23.96
CA ALA A 52 -13.62 11.51 25.31
C ALA A 52 -13.53 10.04 25.69
N LYS A 53 -12.96 9.79 26.86
CA LYS A 53 -12.93 8.47 27.46
C LYS A 53 -14.37 8.06 27.77
N MET A 54 -14.88 7.09 27.04
CA MET A 54 -16.23 6.61 27.26
C MET A 54 -16.21 5.61 28.41
N SER A 55 -17.17 5.71 29.34
CA SER A 55 -17.36 4.67 30.34
C SER A 55 -17.89 3.41 29.65
N VAL A 56 -17.52 2.24 30.18
CA VAL A 56 -17.87 0.91 29.65
C VAL A 56 -19.37 0.78 29.39
N ALA A 57 -20.22 1.49 30.14
CA ALA A 57 -21.68 1.47 29.99
C ALA A 57 -22.23 2.15 28.72
N SER A 58 -21.50 3.09 28.10
CA SER A 58 -22.02 3.86 26.95
C SER A 58 -21.74 3.19 25.60
N VAL A 59 -20.72 2.31 25.52
CA VAL A 59 -20.34 1.60 24.29
C VAL A 59 -20.79 0.13 24.30
N THR A 60 -21.01 -0.47 25.47
CA THR A 60 -21.54 -1.84 25.59
C THR A 60 -22.93 -1.99 24.95
N ASN A 61 -23.73 -0.92 24.93
CA ASN A 61 -25.02 -0.91 24.23
C ASN A 61 -24.94 -0.64 22.72
N TRP A 62 -23.83 -0.13 22.19
CA TRP A 62 -23.76 0.25 20.77
C TRP A 62 -23.36 -0.94 19.87
N ILE A 63 -22.49 -1.85 20.32
CA ILE A 63 -21.98 -2.94 19.47
C ILE A 63 -21.83 -4.31 20.20
N GLY A 64 -22.03 -4.42 21.51
CA GLY A 64 -22.15 -5.72 22.20
C GLY A 64 -20.94 -6.69 22.08
N LEU A 65 -19.74 -6.21 21.73
CA LEU A 65 -18.61 -7.07 21.30
C LEU A 65 -17.39 -7.15 22.25
N THR A 66 -17.43 -6.56 23.45
CA THR A 66 -16.30 -6.63 24.40
C THR A 66 -16.72 -7.13 25.77
N GLN A 67 -16.25 -8.32 26.13
CA GLN A 67 -16.52 -9.00 27.41
C GLN A 67 -15.44 -8.72 28.48
N LYS A 68 -14.54 -7.76 28.25
CA LYS A 68 -13.48 -7.37 29.21
C LYS A 68 -13.58 -5.89 29.54
N GLN A 69 -13.38 -5.57 30.82
CA GLN A 69 -13.30 -4.21 31.36
C GLN A 69 -12.08 -3.49 30.76
N ASP A 70 -12.24 -2.83 29.61
CA ASP A 70 -11.28 -1.84 29.12
C ASP A 70 -11.73 -0.46 29.65
N GLU A 71 -11.31 -0.15 30.87
CA GLU A 71 -11.61 1.12 31.53
C GLU A 71 -10.89 2.28 30.82
N GLY A 72 -11.65 3.26 30.32
CA GLY A 72 -11.11 4.59 29.98
C GLY A 72 -10.52 4.78 28.58
N MET A 73 -10.84 3.94 27.58
CA MET A 73 -10.48 4.21 26.18
C MET A 73 -11.40 5.23 25.53
N ASN A 74 -10.86 6.03 24.60
CA ASN A 74 -11.66 6.85 23.70
C ASN A 74 -12.16 6.05 22.48
N LEU A 75 -12.99 6.65 21.62
CA LEU A 75 -13.55 5.99 20.44
C LEU A 75 -12.47 5.47 19.48
N MET A 76 -11.44 6.26 19.16
CA MET A 76 -10.39 5.83 18.24
C MET A 76 -9.59 4.65 18.80
N GLN A 77 -9.22 4.70 20.07
CA GLN A 77 -8.58 3.59 20.78
C GLN A 77 -9.46 2.35 20.81
N THR A 78 -10.77 2.53 20.97
CA THR A 78 -11.76 1.44 20.94
C THR A 78 -11.79 0.77 19.57
N ILE A 79 -11.84 1.55 18.48
CA ILE A 79 -11.83 1.02 17.11
C ILE A 79 -10.54 0.24 16.85
N ILE A 80 -9.38 0.84 17.15
CA ILE A 80 -8.07 0.21 16.97
C ILE A 80 -7.99 -1.09 17.78
N SER A 81 -8.30 -1.03 19.08
CA SER A 81 -8.28 -2.20 19.96
C SER A 81 -9.22 -3.30 19.48
N THR A 82 -10.43 -2.95 19.04
CA THR A 82 -11.42 -3.91 18.57
C THR A 82 -10.96 -4.65 17.32
N VAL A 83 -10.52 -3.91 16.29
CA VAL A 83 -10.07 -4.48 15.02
C VAL A 83 -8.83 -5.36 15.23
N LEU A 84 -7.86 -4.89 16.02
CA LEU A 84 -6.66 -5.67 16.33
C LEU A 84 -6.96 -6.92 17.17
N ASN A 85 -7.93 -6.86 18.09
CA ASN A 85 -8.36 -8.04 18.86
C ASN A 85 -9.08 -9.08 18.01
N TRP A 86 -9.88 -8.68 17.02
CA TRP A 86 -10.45 -9.63 16.05
C TRP A 86 -9.34 -10.36 15.30
N ASP A 87 -8.33 -9.61 14.87
CA ASP A 87 -7.19 -10.18 14.15
C ASP A 87 -6.33 -11.11 15.02
N ILE A 88 -6.09 -10.72 16.29
CA ILE A 88 -5.42 -11.59 17.28
C ILE A 88 -6.17 -12.91 17.43
N LYS A 89 -7.51 -12.90 17.53
CA LYS A 89 -8.32 -14.13 17.66
C LYS A 89 -8.19 -15.04 16.44
N GLU A 90 -8.15 -14.47 15.24
CA GLU A 90 -7.97 -15.22 13.99
C GLU A 90 -6.58 -15.87 13.92
N LEU A 91 -5.54 -15.11 14.26
CA LEU A 91 -4.18 -15.62 14.34
C LEU A 91 -4.01 -16.68 15.43
N GLU A 92 -4.63 -16.49 16.61
CA GLU A 92 -4.63 -17.47 17.70
C GLU A 92 -5.34 -18.77 17.29
N SER A 93 -6.44 -18.68 16.52
CA SER A 93 -7.11 -19.85 15.93
C SER A 93 -6.21 -20.63 14.97
N ARG A 94 -5.48 -19.93 14.08
CA ARG A 94 -4.54 -20.55 13.16
C ARG A 94 -3.35 -21.18 13.88
N ALA A 95 -2.79 -20.49 14.87
CA ALA A 95 -1.74 -21.06 15.73
C ALA A 95 -2.23 -22.33 16.43
N ALA A 96 -3.45 -22.33 16.97
CA ALA A 96 -4.04 -23.49 17.63
C ALA A 96 -4.27 -24.66 16.66
N LYS A 97 -4.59 -24.39 15.38
CA LYS A 97 -4.67 -25.43 14.35
C LYS A 97 -3.32 -26.10 14.12
N LEU A 98 -2.25 -25.31 13.96
CA LEU A 98 -0.88 -25.82 13.83
C LEU A 98 -0.44 -26.60 15.07
N GLU A 99 -0.84 -26.18 16.27
CA GLU A 99 -0.57 -26.89 17.53
C GLU A 99 -1.37 -28.18 17.72
N ARG A 100 -2.45 -28.39 16.97
CA ARG A 100 -3.24 -29.64 16.99
C ARG A 100 -2.72 -30.65 15.98
N GLU A 101 -2.11 -30.19 14.90
CA GLU A 101 -1.35 -30.99 13.91
C GLU A 101 -0.01 -31.52 14.53
N ARG A 102 -0.03 -31.90 15.82
CA ARG A 102 1.09 -32.25 16.72
C ARG A 102 2.00 -33.36 16.20
N ALA A 103 1.53 -34.14 15.24
CA ALA A 103 2.32 -35.20 14.62
C ALA A 103 3.55 -34.67 13.84
N GLN A 104 3.62 -33.36 13.58
CA GLN A 104 4.61 -32.75 12.69
C GLN A 104 5.60 -31.80 13.38
N LEU A 105 5.37 -31.35 14.63
CA LEU A 105 6.34 -30.51 15.36
C LEU A 105 6.29 -30.81 16.86
N GLY A 106 7.45 -30.97 17.49
CA GLY A 106 7.53 -31.32 18.92
C GLY A 106 6.97 -30.21 19.82
N LYS A 107 6.30 -30.58 20.92
CA LYS A 107 5.74 -29.60 21.88
C LYS A 107 6.80 -28.63 22.42
N ASP A 108 8.00 -29.12 22.69
CA ASP A 108 9.11 -28.30 23.17
C ASP A 108 9.59 -27.29 22.11
N GLN A 109 9.65 -27.69 20.83
CA GLN A 109 10.01 -26.79 19.72
C GLN A 109 8.98 -25.66 19.58
N LEU A 110 7.69 -25.99 19.61
CA LEU A 110 6.61 -24.99 19.58
C LEU A 110 6.70 -24.02 20.76
N ARG A 111 6.94 -24.54 21.98
CA ARG A 111 7.13 -23.72 23.18
C ARG A 111 8.30 -22.74 22.99
N ILE A 112 9.45 -23.22 22.54
CA ILE A 112 10.66 -22.40 22.32
C ILE A 112 10.41 -21.28 21.31
N LEU A 113 9.75 -21.57 20.19
CA LEU A 113 9.44 -20.56 19.16
C LEU A 113 8.50 -19.48 19.69
N LYS A 114 7.51 -19.88 20.50
CA LYS A 114 6.59 -18.95 21.14
C LYS A 114 7.30 -18.07 22.17
N GLU A 115 8.15 -18.66 23.01
CA GLU A 115 8.95 -17.95 24.01
C GLU A 115 9.91 -16.95 23.40
N TYR A 116 10.55 -17.28 22.26
CA TYR A 116 11.44 -16.39 21.54
C TYR A 116 10.82 -15.02 21.27
N THR A 117 9.54 -14.97 20.92
CA THR A 117 8.84 -13.71 20.60
C THR A 117 8.81 -12.69 21.75
N HIS A 118 8.97 -13.16 22.99
CA HIS A 118 8.97 -12.37 24.22
C HIS A 118 10.37 -12.14 24.80
N LYS A 119 11.43 -12.66 24.16
CA LYS A 119 12.81 -12.40 24.59
C LYS A 119 13.17 -10.91 24.47
N PRO A 120 14.12 -10.41 25.29
CA PRO A 120 14.66 -9.06 25.15
C PRO A 120 15.20 -8.80 23.74
N GLN A 121 15.10 -7.54 23.29
CA GLN A 121 15.53 -7.13 21.95
C GLN A 121 17.00 -7.49 21.66
N SER A 122 17.89 -7.32 22.65
CA SER A 122 19.30 -7.68 22.54
C SER A 122 19.52 -9.18 22.29
N GLU A 123 18.72 -10.06 22.89
CA GLU A 123 18.79 -11.49 22.63
C GLU A 123 18.25 -11.85 21.25
N GLN A 124 17.11 -11.26 20.86
CA GLN A 124 16.55 -11.46 19.52
C GLN A 124 17.54 -11.04 18.44
N ASP A 125 18.20 -9.90 18.60
CA ASP A 125 19.18 -9.40 17.64
C ASP A 125 20.45 -10.24 17.61
N ARG A 126 20.90 -10.76 18.77
CA ARG A 126 22.00 -11.73 18.81
C ARG A 126 21.66 -12.99 18.00
N ILE A 127 20.46 -13.55 18.18
CA ILE A 127 20.01 -14.76 17.46
C ILE A 127 19.83 -14.48 15.97
N ARG A 128 19.25 -13.33 15.59
CA ARG A 128 19.14 -12.89 14.19
C ARG A 128 20.50 -12.73 13.53
N LYS A 129 21.44 -12.08 14.22
CA LYS A 129 22.83 -11.94 13.74
C LYS A 129 23.50 -13.29 13.58
N HIS A 130 23.27 -14.23 14.51
CA HIS A 130 23.78 -15.59 14.40
C HIS A 130 23.20 -16.33 13.17
N SER A 131 21.88 -16.24 12.94
CA SER A 131 21.20 -16.78 11.76
C SER A 131 21.81 -16.23 10.47
N GLN A 132 22.02 -14.91 10.38
CA GLN A 132 22.62 -14.26 9.22
C GLN A 132 24.07 -14.70 8.99
N THR A 133 24.92 -14.64 10.02
CA THR A 133 26.35 -14.99 9.91
C THR A 133 26.56 -16.45 9.56
N ARG A 134 25.72 -17.36 10.10
CA ARG A 134 25.81 -18.80 9.85
C ARG A 134 25.03 -19.26 8.63
N SER A 135 24.29 -18.38 7.95
CA SER A 135 23.42 -18.72 6.82
C SER A 135 22.48 -19.89 7.14
N ILE A 136 21.77 -19.76 8.27
CA ILE A 136 20.74 -20.70 8.70
C ILE A 136 19.44 -19.95 8.94
N SER A 137 18.30 -20.64 8.88
CA SER A 137 17.02 -20.00 9.16
C SER A 137 16.94 -19.48 10.60
N ILE A 138 16.08 -18.48 10.80
CA ILE A 138 15.83 -17.93 12.13
C ILE A 138 15.28 -19.01 13.09
N VAL A 139 14.42 -19.91 12.61
CA VAL A 139 13.88 -21.02 13.40
C VAL A 139 15.00 -21.97 13.84
N THR A 140 15.89 -22.34 12.91
CA THR A 140 17.03 -23.21 13.22
C THR A 140 17.98 -22.54 14.20
N ALA A 141 18.23 -21.24 14.07
CA ALA A 141 19.03 -20.47 15.02
C ALA A 141 18.39 -20.43 16.42
N ILE A 142 17.08 -20.24 16.51
CA ILE A 142 16.33 -20.23 17.78
C ILE A 142 16.43 -21.59 18.48
N LEU A 143 16.16 -22.69 17.76
CA LEU A 143 16.19 -24.04 18.35
C LEU A 143 17.59 -24.44 18.83
N ARG A 144 18.62 -24.09 18.06
CA ARG A 144 20.03 -24.30 18.44
C ARG A 144 20.42 -23.49 19.68
N ASP A 145 19.97 -22.25 19.77
CA ASP A 145 20.25 -21.39 20.94
C ASP A 145 19.64 -21.96 22.22
N SER A 146 18.47 -22.60 22.12
CA SER A 146 17.80 -23.31 23.21
C SER A 146 18.28 -24.76 23.42
N ARG A 147 19.40 -25.16 22.78
CA ARG A 147 20.00 -26.52 22.87
C ARG A 147 19.02 -27.65 22.53
N THR A 148 18.03 -27.37 21.69
CA THR A 148 17.11 -28.39 21.17
C THR A 148 17.66 -28.88 19.84
N GLU A 149 18.32 -30.04 19.87
CA GLU A 149 18.79 -30.72 18.67
C GLU A 149 17.61 -31.44 18.01
N SER A 150 17.20 -30.93 16.86
CA SER A 150 16.39 -31.70 15.92
C SER A 150 16.71 -31.17 14.54
N GLU A 151 17.26 -32.03 13.68
CA GLU A 151 17.15 -31.80 12.25
C GLU A 151 15.65 -31.78 11.92
N LEU A 152 15.15 -30.62 11.52
CA LEU A 152 13.78 -30.52 11.06
C LEU A 152 13.72 -31.18 9.69
N THR A 153 12.60 -31.79 9.32
CA THR A 153 12.35 -32.03 7.90
C THR A 153 11.98 -30.70 7.23
N ASP A 154 12.02 -30.59 5.91
CA ASP A 154 11.63 -29.36 5.22
C ASP A 154 10.17 -28.97 5.51
N ILE A 155 9.29 -29.96 5.68
CA ILE A 155 7.89 -29.75 6.06
C ILE A 155 7.81 -29.18 7.47
N HIS A 156 8.53 -29.77 8.43
CA HIS A 156 8.56 -29.33 9.82
C HIS A 156 9.15 -27.91 9.95
N HIS A 157 10.20 -27.61 9.18
CA HIS A 157 10.80 -26.28 9.15
C HIS A 157 9.86 -25.21 8.60
N ARG A 158 9.16 -25.48 7.49
CA ARG A 158 8.17 -24.55 6.93
C ARG A 158 7.05 -24.25 7.92
N LYS A 159 6.56 -25.28 8.63
CA LYS A 159 5.54 -25.14 9.69
C LYS A 159 6.06 -24.35 10.89
N ALA A 160 7.31 -24.56 11.27
CA ALA A 160 7.95 -23.79 12.34
C ALA A 160 8.13 -22.30 11.98
N LEU A 161 8.48 -22.00 10.72
CA LEU A 161 8.50 -20.62 10.20
C LEU A 161 7.12 -19.98 10.24
N GLU A 162 6.09 -20.70 9.77
CA GLU A 162 4.70 -20.26 9.81
C GLU A 162 4.25 -19.97 11.25
N TYR A 163 4.51 -20.89 12.17
CA TYR A 163 4.17 -20.76 13.59
C TYR A 163 4.85 -19.55 14.24
N LEU A 164 6.15 -19.37 13.99
CA LEU A 164 6.90 -18.21 14.49
C LEU A 164 6.35 -16.89 13.92
N ALA A 165 6.04 -16.84 12.62
CA ALA A 165 5.48 -15.65 11.97
C ALA A 165 4.10 -15.26 12.55
N ILE A 166 3.25 -16.25 12.87
CA ILE A 166 1.96 -16.02 13.52
C ILE A 166 2.15 -15.46 14.93
N HIS A 167 3.05 -16.02 15.75
CA HIS A 167 3.27 -15.50 17.11
C HIS A 167 3.92 -14.12 17.14
N LEU A 168 4.84 -13.82 16.22
CA LEU A 168 5.34 -12.45 16.03
C LEU A 168 4.21 -11.50 15.67
N SER A 169 3.34 -11.90 14.74
CA SER A 169 2.16 -11.11 14.33
C SER A 169 1.19 -10.84 15.50
N ILE A 170 0.91 -11.85 16.34
CA ILE A 170 0.08 -11.71 17.55
C ILE A 170 0.74 -10.74 18.53
N ARG A 171 2.04 -10.92 18.80
CA ARG A 171 2.81 -10.04 19.70
C ARG A 171 2.75 -8.59 19.23
N ASP A 172 3.02 -8.35 17.95
CA ASP A 172 3.08 -7.00 17.39
C ASP A 172 1.74 -6.28 17.54
N ARG A 173 0.62 -6.98 17.33
CA ARG A 173 -0.72 -6.41 17.54
C ARG A 173 -1.01 -6.12 19.00
N LYS A 174 -0.60 -7.00 19.91
CA LYS A 174 -0.70 -6.75 21.36
C LYS A 174 0.13 -5.53 21.77
N GLN A 175 1.33 -5.35 21.21
CA GLN A 175 2.16 -4.17 21.44
C GLN A 175 1.55 -2.90 20.83
N LEU A 176 0.95 -2.96 19.64
CA LEU A 176 0.22 -1.83 19.06
C LEU A 176 -0.95 -1.39 19.95
N ILE A 177 -1.75 -2.33 20.46
CA ILE A 177 -2.82 -2.02 21.43
C ILE A 177 -2.21 -1.40 22.70
N GLN A 178 -1.11 -1.94 23.20
CA GLN A 178 -0.46 -1.43 24.40
C GLN A 178 0.02 0.02 24.20
N CYS A 179 0.76 0.28 23.13
CA CYS A 179 1.35 1.60 22.84
C CYS A 179 0.30 2.65 22.46
N LEU A 180 -0.72 2.29 21.67
CA LEU A 180 -1.70 3.26 21.13
C LEU A 180 -2.92 3.42 22.02
N CYS A 181 -3.34 2.38 22.74
CA CYS A 181 -4.62 2.37 23.46
C CYS A 181 -4.49 2.24 24.99
N LYS A 182 -3.36 1.75 25.51
CA LYS A 182 -3.18 1.48 26.95
C LYS A 182 -1.96 2.16 27.57
N ALA A 183 -1.26 3.02 26.83
CA ALA A 183 -0.10 3.72 27.33
C ALA A 183 -0.49 4.76 28.39
N THR A 184 0.37 4.88 29.41
CA THR A 184 0.30 5.93 30.43
C THR A 184 1.64 6.67 30.42
N PRO A 185 1.67 7.95 29.97
CA PRO A 185 0.54 8.78 29.55
C PRO A 185 -0.08 8.36 28.20
N ASP A 186 -1.31 8.80 27.95
CA ASP A 186 -2.05 8.51 26.72
C ASP A 186 -1.54 9.39 25.55
N HIS A 187 -0.48 8.90 24.90
CA HIS A 187 0.18 9.60 23.81
C HIS A 187 -0.72 9.79 22.58
N LEU A 188 -1.55 8.79 22.23
CA LEU A 188 -2.41 8.88 21.04
C LEU A 188 -3.42 10.02 21.18
N THR A 189 -4.10 10.10 22.34
CA THR A 189 -5.07 11.18 22.59
C THR A 189 -4.41 12.55 22.55
N VAL A 190 -3.21 12.67 23.14
CA VAL A 190 -2.46 13.94 23.16
C VAL A 190 -2.06 14.34 21.74
N SER A 191 -1.42 13.45 20.98
CA SER A 191 -0.98 13.75 19.61
C SER A 191 -2.15 14.12 18.69
N VAL A 192 -3.30 13.46 18.80
CA VAL A 192 -4.47 13.83 17.98
C VAL A 192 -5.00 15.21 18.38
N ARG A 193 -4.99 15.55 19.68
CA ARG A 193 -5.39 16.90 20.13
C ARG A 193 -4.43 17.96 19.60
N GLU A 194 -3.12 17.74 19.69
CA GLU A 194 -2.11 18.66 19.15
C GLU A 194 -2.27 18.89 17.65
N VAL A 195 -2.57 17.83 16.87
CA VAL A 195 -2.88 17.97 15.45
C VAL A 195 -4.14 18.80 15.23
N ILE A 196 -5.22 18.56 15.97
CA ILE A 196 -6.46 19.34 15.83
C ILE A 196 -6.22 20.81 16.18
N ASP A 197 -5.46 21.08 17.24
CA ASP A 197 -5.14 22.43 17.69
C ASP A 197 -4.24 23.15 16.66
N ALA A 198 -3.25 22.46 16.08
CA ALA A 198 -2.40 23.01 15.03
C ALA A 198 -3.18 23.38 13.75
N TYR A 199 -4.23 22.62 13.42
CA TYR A 199 -5.08 22.87 12.25
C TYR A 199 -6.35 23.69 12.57
N GLU A 200 -6.56 24.13 13.81
CA GLU A 200 -7.75 24.88 14.23
C GLU A 200 -8.04 26.11 13.35
N PRO A 201 -7.05 26.95 12.96
CA PRO A 201 -7.30 28.06 12.05
C PRO A 201 -7.82 27.62 10.66
N VAL A 202 -7.29 26.52 10.14
CA VAL A 202 -7.70 25.94 8.85
C VAL A 202 -9.11 25.35 8.96
N ILE A 203 -9.38 24.57 10.01
CA ILE A 203 -10.69 23.96 10.27
C ILE A 203 -11.77 25.04 10.41
N ARG A 204 -11.46 26.13 11.11
CA ARG A 204 -12.37 27.27 11.30
C ARG A 204 -12.78 27.91 9.99
N ARG A 205 -11.82 28.16 9.11
CA ARG A 205 -12.12 28.72 7.78
C ARG A 205 -12.86 27.75 6.90
N MET A 206 -12.46 26.49 6.93
CA MET A 206 -13.10 25.46 6.15
C MET A 206 -14.57 25.28 6.56
N HIS A 207 -14.89 25.27 7.87
CA HIS A 207 -16.28 25.24 8.36
C HIS A 207 -17.13 26.41 7.85
N LYS A 208 -16.55 27.60 7.72
CA LYS A 208 -17.23 28.76 7.13
C LYS A 208 -17.40 28.63 5.61
N ALA A 209 -16.44 28.00 4.95
CA ALA A 209 -16.35 27.94 3.50
C ALA A 209 -17.14 26.78 2.88
N VAL A 210 -17.27 25.63 3.56
CA VAL A 210 -17.83 24.40 3.00
C VAL A 210 -18.87 23.77 3.93
N ASP A 211 -19.78 22.98 3.34
CA ASP A 211 -20.61 22.07 4.12
C ASP A 211 -19.79 20.83 4.51
N LEU A 212 -19.22 20.83 5.72
CA LEU A 212 -18.44 19.72 6.24
C LEU A 212 -19.26 18.43 6.39
N SER A 213 -20.57 18.53 6.64
CA SER A 213 -21.46 17.36 6.81
C SER A 213 -21.71 16.66 5.46
N ALA A 214 -21.96 17.45 4.41
CA ALA A 214 -22.04 16.95 3.04
C ALA A 214 -20.70 16.36 2.58
N THR A 215 -19.59 17.06 2.85
CA THR A 215 -18.23 16.59 2.52
C THR A 215 -17.92 15.24 3.17
N LEU A 216 -18.28 15.05 4.44
CA LEU A 216 -18.12 13.77 5.13
C LEU A 216 -18.99 12.66 4.51
N SER A 217 -20.18 13.01 4.00
CA SER A 217 -21.05 12.05 3.30
C SER A 217 -20.43 11.61 1.98
N ASP A 218 -19.90 12.55 1.20
CA ASP A 218 -19.21 12.24 -0.05
C ASP A 218 -17.98 11.35 0.19
N PHE A 219 -17.20 11.65 1.24
CA PHE A 219 -16.07 10.82 1.65
C PHE A 219 -16.49 9.40 2.04
N GLU A 220 -17.58 9.26 2.82
CA GLU A 220 -18.13 7.95 3.19
C GLU A 220 -18.54 7.13 1.95
N TYR A 221 -19.19 7.77 0.97
CA TYR A 221 -19.58 7.11 -0.28
C TYR A 221 -18.37 6.67 -1.11
N PHE A 222 -17.37 7.54 -1.24
CA PHE A 222 -16.11 7.19 -1.90
C PHE A 222 -15.43 6.00 -1.22
N LEU A 223 -15.31 6.02 0.11
CA LEU A 223 -14.64 4.97 0.86
C LEU A 223 -15.38 3.62 0.75
N LYS A 224 -16.72 3.63 0.76
CA LYS A 224 -17.54 2.42 0.51
C LYS A 224 -17.30 1.82 -0.86
N ASP A 225 -17.28 2.65 -1.90
CA ASP A 225 -17.01 2.20 -3.27
C ASP A 225 -15.57 1.73 -3.45
N LEU A 226 -14.60 2.41 -2.83
CA LEU A 226 -13.19 2.01 -2.81
C LEU A 226 -13.03 0.63 -2.19
N ILE A 227 -13.65 0.40 -1.01
CA ILE A 227 -13.58 -0.89 -0.32
C ILE A 227 -14.19 -1.98 -1.19
N LYS A 228 -15.36 -1.73 -1.80
CA LYS A 228 -16.05 -2.69 -2.66
C LYS A 228 -15.25 -3.02 -3.92
N LEU A 229 -14.70 -2.00 -4.57
CA LEU A 229 -13.90 -2.17 -5.79
C LEU A 229 -12.62 -2.94 -5.51
N SER A 230 -11.96 -2.68 -4.38
CA SER A 230 -10.63 -3.23 -4.10
C SER A 230 -10.64 -4.73 -3.74
N LYS A 231 -11.81 -5.35 -3.58
CA LYS A 231 -11.92 -6.78 -3.28
C LYS A 231 -11.63 -7.62 -4.53
N ILE A 232 -10.76 -8.61 -4.39
CA ILE A 232 -10.59 -9.66 -5.38
C ILE A 232 -11.71 -10.67 -5.19
N HIS A 233 -12.52 -10.87 -6.24
CA HIS A 233 -13.68 -11.76 -6.19
C HIS A 233 -13.44 -12.96 -7.09
N THR A 234 -13.95 -14.12 -6.71
CA THR A 234 -14.03 -15.27 -7.63
C THR A 234 -15.42 -15.31 -8.24
N ASP A 235 -15.50 -15.32 -9.57
CA ASP A 235 -16.78 -15.49 -10.27
C ASP A 235 -17.31 -16.90 -10.01
N LYS A 236 -18.53 -16.98 -9.47
CA LYS A 236 -19.17 -18.26 -9.13
C LYS A 236 -19.53 -19.09 -10.38
N GLN A 237 -19.71 -18.46 -11.53
CA GLN A 237 -20.12 -19.13 -12.76
C GLN A 237 -18.92 -19.62 -13.57
N THR A 238 -17.85 -18.82 -13.61
CA THR A 238 -16.67 -19.14 -14.43
C THR A 238 -15.47 -19.64 -13.62
N GLY A 239 -15.53 -19.59 -12.29
CA GLY A 239 -14.41 -19.91 -11.40
C GLY A 239 -13.24 -18.91 -11.48
N LYS A 240 -13.30 -17.91 -12.38
CA LYS A 240 -12.21 -16.98 -12.63
C LYS A 240 -12.16 -15.87 -11.58
N SER A 241 -10.97 -15.59 -11.08
CA SER A 241 -10.74 -14.44 -10.21
C SER A 241 -10.80 -13.13 -10.98
N ILE A 242 -11.61 -12.21 -10.49
CA ILE A 242 -11.79 -10.85 -10.97
C ILE A 242 -10.86 -9.96 -10.16
N VAL A 243 -9.74 -9.59 -10.79
CA VAL A 243 -8.76 -8.66 -10.21
C VAL A 243 -9.05 -7.25 -10.74
N PRO A 244 -9.29 -6.26 -9.86
CA PRO A 244 -9.51 -4.87 -10.27
C PRO A 244 -8.28 -4.30 -10.98
N THR A 245 -8.49 -3.57 -12.07
CA THR A 245 -7.44 -2.95 -12.89
C THR A 245 -7.18 -1.50 -12.48
N VAL A 246 -6.07 -0.91 -12.93
CA VAL A 246 -5.81 0.52 -12.75
C VAL A 246 -6.92 1.38 -13.37
N GLY A 247 -7.43 0.99 -14.54
CA GLY A 247 -8.55 1.65 -15.20
C GLY A 247 -9.82 1.70 -14.34
N ASP A 248 -10.08 0.66 -13.54
CA ASP A 248 -11.23 0.65 -12.62
C ASP A 248 -11.07 1.66 -11.47
N PHE A 249 -9.85 1.80 -10.92
CA PHE A 249 -9.57 2.84 -9.93
C PHE A 249 -9.65 4.25 -10.54
N VAL A 250 -9.27 4.43 -11.80
CA VAL A 250 -9.47 5.70 -12.52
C VAL A 250 -10.96 6.00 -12.68
N GLN A 251 -11.80 5.01 -13.00
CA GLN A 251 -13.25 5.19 -13.05
C GLN A 251 -13.84 5.55 -11.68
N LEU A 252 -13.37 4.93 -10.61
CA LEU A 252 -13.75 5.28 -9.23
C LEU A 252 -13.45 6.75 -8.93
N LEU A 253 -12.23 7.20 -9.26
CA LEU A 253 -11.86 8.60 -9.08
C LEU A 253 -12.73 9.52 -9.92
N ARG A 254 -13.02 9.19 -11.18
CA ARG A 254 -13.92 9.98 -12.04
C ARG A 254 -15.35 10.05 -11.48
N LYS A 255 -15.88 8.94 -10.97
CA LYS A 255 -17.23 8.90 -10.34
C LYS A 255 -17.33 9.90 -9.19
N HIS A 256 -16.31 9.97 -8.34
CA HIS A 256 -16.30 10.80 -7.13
C HIS A 256 -15.63 12.17 -7.32
N GLN A 257 -15.04 12.44 -8.49
CA GLN A 257 -14.33 13.70 -8.80
C GLN A 257 -15.19 14.94 -8.56
N ARG A 258 -16.49 14.87 -8.88
CA ARG A 258 -17.42 15.98 -8.67
C ARG A 258 -17.46 16.42 -7.20
N ALA A 259 -17.46 15.49 -6.25
CA ALA A 259 -17.49 15.81 -4.83
C ALA A 259 -16.23 16.61 -4.43
N SER A 260 -15.06 16.14 -4.84
CA SER A 260 -13.79 16.87 -4.62
C SER A 260 -13.81 18.26 -5.27
N HIS A 261 -14.32 18.37 -6.51
CA HIS A 261 -14.42 19.66 -7.18
C HIS A 261 -15.39 20.63 -6.48
N VAL A 262 -16.52 20.14 -5.98
CA VAL A 262 -17.48 20.96 -5.23
C VAL A 262 -16.83 21.47 -3.96
N PHE A 263 -16.15 20.61 -3.19
CA PHE A 263 -15.42 20.98 -2.00
C PHE A 263 -14.35 22.05 -2.28
N LEU A 264 -13.47 21.81 -3.26
CA LEU A 264 -12.42 22.76 -3.64
C LEU A 264 -13.00 24.08 -4.15
N HIS A 265 -14.06 24.02 -4.97
CA HIS A 265 -14.74 25.21 -5.47
C HIS A 265 -15.34 26.03 -4.33
N GLN A 266 -15.96 25.40 -3.34
CA GLN A 266 -16.51 26.07 -2.17
C GLN A 266 -15.41 26.75 -1.35
N CYS A 267 -14.28 26.08 -1.10
CA CYS A 267 -13.10 26.70 -0.47
C CYS A 267 -12.67 27.96 -1.24
N CYS A 268 -12.44 27.83 -2.55
CA CYS A 268 -11.95 28.92 -3.40
C CYS A 268 -12.94 30.08 -3.58
N LYS A 269 -14.25 29.77 -3.58
CA LYS A 269 -15.31 30.76 -3.78
C LYS A 269 -15.64 31.50 -2.48
N ASN A 270 -15.76 30.78 -1.38
CA ASN A 270 -16.33 31.30 -0.14
C ASN A 270 -15.27 31.84 0.83
N ASP A 271 -14.01 31.39 0.74
CA ASP A 271 -12.92 31.89 1.61
C ASP A 271 -11.61 32.12 0.83
N LYS A 272 -11.41 33.39 0.44
CA LYS A 272 -10.23 33.82 -0.31
C LYS A 272 -8.94 33.78 0.50
N GLU A 273 -9.03 33.92 1.81
CA GLU A 273 -7.86 33.98 2.66
C GLU A 273 -7.32 32.57 2.96
N LEU A 274 -8.20 31.60 3.18
CA LEU A 274 -7.87 30.17 3.17
C LEU A 274 -7.15 29.80 1.86
N THR A 275 -7.70 30.24 0.73
CA THR A 275 -7.10 29.99 -0.59
C THR A 275 -5.75 30.69 -0.74
N GLY A 276 -5.61 31.90 -0.20
CA GLY A 276 -4.36 32.66 -0.15
C GLY A 276 -3.26 31.90 0.60
N TRP A 277 -3.55 31.35 1.77
CA TRP A 277 -2.58 30.56 2.54
C TRP A 277 -2.01 29.38 1.74
N TYR A 278 -2.87 28.62 1.06
CA TYR A 278 -2.42 27.50 0.24
C TYR A 278 -1.67 27.96 -1.02
N LEU A 279 -2.06 29.09 -1.62
CA LEU A 279 -1.34 29.66 -2.76
C LEU A 279 0.06 30.13 -2.35
N ASP A 280 0.19 30.80 -1.21
CA ASP A 280 1.47 31.28 -0.71
C ASP A 280 2.37 30.11 -0.31
N TRP A 281 1.82 29.10 0.37
CA TRP A 281 2.52 27.85 0.63
C TRP A 281 2.97 27.18 -0.68
N ALA A 282 2.10 27.09 -1.69
CA ALA A 282 2.44 26.47 -2.96
C ALA A 282 3.55 27.25 -3.70
N LYS A 283 3.55 28.58 -3.64
CA LYS A 283 4.63 29.42 -4.19
C LYS A 283 5.94 29.19 -3.44
N GLN A 284 5.93 29.22 -2.11
CA GLN A 284 7.12 28.96 -1.29
C GLN A 284 7.68 27.55 -1.51
N ALA A 285 6.80 26.55 -1.63
CA ALA A 285 7.19 25.18 -1.97
C ALA A 285 7.81 25.13 -3.38
N ALA A 286 7.18 25.76 -4.38
CA ALA A 286 7.70 25.83 -5.74
C ALA A 286 9.06 26.55 -5.82
N GLU A 287 9.27 27.59 -5.02
CA GLU A 287 10.57 28.30 -4.91
C GLU A 287 11.70 27.36 -4.48
N GLN A 288 11.43 26.35 -3.65
CA GLN A 288 12.45 25.35 -3.26
C GLN A 288 12.92 24.47 -4.43
N PHE A 289 12.10 24.35 -5.48
CA PHE A 289 12.43 23.59 -6.68
C PHE A 289 12.96 24.46 -7.82
N LYS A 290 12.94 25.79 -7.66
CA LYS A 290 13.45 26.71 -8.67
C LYS A 290 14.98 26.57 -8.74
N GLN A 291 15.48 26.25 -9.93
CA GLN A 291 16.92 26.39 -10.21
C GLN A 291 17.24 27.88 -10.17
N GLU A 292 18.25 28.30 -9.41
CA GLU A 292 18.78 29.65 -9.54
C GLU A 292 19.26 29.78 -10.99
N GLU A 293 18.63 30.64 -11.77
CA GLU A 293 19.24 31.13 -13.00
C GLU A 293 20.58 31.73 -12.55
N GLU A 294 21.68 31.24 -13.10
CA GLU A 294 22.98 31.89 -12.94
C GLU A 294 22.86 33.29 -13.54
N THR A 295 22.46 34.25 -12.70
CA THR A 295 22.46 35.67 -13.04
C THR A 295 23.91 36.16 -13.04
N ASN A 296 24.69 35.67 -13.99
CA ASN A 296 25.95 36.27 -14.39
C ASN A 296 25.68 37.07 -15.68
N PRO A 297 25.51 38.40 -15.62
CA PRO A 297 25.28 39.21 -16.81
C PRO A 297 26.48 39.29 -17.77
N ASN A 298 27.60 38.60 -17.49
CA ASN A 298 28.81 38.60 -18.31
C ASN A 298 29.18 37.26 -18.98
N SER A 299 28.35 36.22 -18.88
CA SER A 299 28.58 34.95 -19.59
C SER A 299 27.79 34.88 -20.92
N GLN A 300 27.98 35.88 -21.78
CA GLN A 300 27.72 35.68 -23.21
C GLN A 300 28.94 34.99 -23.83
N GLN A 301 29.03 33.67 -23.70
CA GLN A 301 29.70 32.74 -24.64
C GLN A 301 29.89 31.38 -23.99
N GLN A 302 29.04 30.42 -24.38
CA GLN A 302 29.26 28.97 -24.56
C GLN A 302 27.96 28.21 -24.28
N HIS A 303 26.95 28.52 -25.10
CA HIS A 303 25.88 27.58 -25.38
C HIS A 303 26.42 26.65 -26.47
N ASP A 304 27.25 25.67 -26.13
CA ASP A 304 27.54 24.50 -26.99
C ASP A 304 28.53 23.51 -26.33
N THR A 305 28.24 23.04 -25.12
CA THR A 305 28.73 21.72 -24.63
C THR A 305 27.91 21.27 -23.43
N ALA A 306 26.84 20.52 -23.68
CA ALA A 306 26.43 19.35 -22.88
C ALA A 306 25.01 18.93 -23.30
N ARG A 307 24.93 18.03 -24.29
CA ARG A 307 23.82 17.07 -24.39
C ARG A 307 23.92 16.00 -23.29
N GLY A 308 24.21 16.41 -22.05
CA GLY A 308 24.40 15.54 -20.90
C GLY A 308 23.86 16.23 -19.66
N GLY A 309 22.69 15.79 -19.19
CA GLY A 309 22.20 16.10 -17.85
C GLY A 309 21.16 17.20 -17.74
N ALA A 310 19.98 17.01 -18.33
CA ALA A 310 18.74 17.55 -17.76
C ALA A 310 18.46 16.84 -16.42
N GLY A 311 19.23 17.15 -15.37
CA GLY A 311 19.15 16.40 -14.09
C GLY A 311 20.35 16.50 -13.14
N ALA A 312 21.13 17.59 -13.15
CA ALA A 312 22.21 17.76 -12.18
C ALA A 312 21.68 17.92 -10.74
N ALA A 313 22.55 17.82 -9.72
CA ALA A 313 22.20 17.96 -8.30
C ALA A 313 21.80 19.41 -7.88
N GLY A 314 21.30 20.21 -8.82
CA GLY A 314 20.96 21.62 -8.65
C GLY A 314 22.13 22.41 -8.08
N LYS A 315 21.89 23.16 -7.00
CA LYS A 315 22.89 23.99 -6.29
C LYS A 315 24.06 23.19 -5.70
N LEU A 316 23.94 21.86 -5.60
CA LEU A 316 25.02 21.00 -5.11
C LEU A 316 25.99 20.58 -6.22
N THR A 317 25.64 20.76 -7.49
CA THR A 317 26.45 20.26 -8.62
C THR A 317 27.88 20.81 -8.58
N GLN A 318 28.03 22.13 -8.50
CA GLN A 318 29.33 22.81 -8.44
C GLN A 318 30.13 22.39 -7.19
N PRO A 319 29.59 22.47 -5.95
CA PRO A 319 30.28 21.96 -4.76
C PRO A 319 30.68 20.49 -4.82
N LEU A 320 29.84 19.62 -5.40
CA LEU A 320 30.14 18.19 -5.53
C LEU A 320 31.26 17.94 -6.54
N GLN A 321 31.28 18.67 -7.65
CA GLN A 321 32.37 18.63 -8.62
C GLN A 321 33.69 19.11 -7.99
N GLN A 322 33.65 20.20 -7.22
CA GLN A 322 34.83 20.70 -6.50
C GLN A 322 35.36 19.67 -5.50
N LEU A 323 34.47 19.02 -4.74
CA LEU A 323 34.86 17.93 -3.83
C LEU A 323 35.50 16.77 -4.59
N PHE A 324 34.92 16.35 -5.71
CA PHE A 324 35.47 15.27 -6.52
C PHE A 324 36.87 15.62 -7.06
N VAL A 325 37.05 16.82 -7.61
CA VAL A 325 38.35 17.29 -8.14
C VAL A 325 39.40 17.41 -7.03
N SER A 326 39.00 17.67 -5.79
CA SER A 326 39.92 17.74 -4.65
C SER A 326 40.49 16.40 -4.19
N LEU A 327 39.93 15.28 -4.67
CA LEU A 327 40.43 13.93 -4.36
C LEU A 327 41.71 13.63 -5.15
N ASP A 328 42.52 12.69 -4.65
CA ASP A 328 43.67 12.19 -5.38
C ASP A 328 43.26 11.40 -6.64
N GLN A 329 44.16 11.34 -7.63
CA GLN A 329 43.86 10.75 -8.94
C GLN A 329 43.57 9.24 -8.89
N GLU A 330 44.14 8.53 -7.91
CA GLU A 330 43.86 7.11 -7.68
C GLU A 330 42.43 6.90 -7.16
N THR A 331 42.02 7.68 -6.17
CA THR A 331 40.66 7.67 -5.62
C THR A 331 39.63 8.10 -6.67
N GLN A 332 39.92 9.13 -7.46
CA GLN A 332 39.04 9.55 -8.57
C GLN A 332 38.83 8.40 -9.56
N SER A 333 39.91 7.75 -10.00
CA SER A 333 39.85 6.62 -10.94
C SER A 333 39.10 5.42 -10.37
N ARG A 334 39.14 5.23 -9.04
CA ARG A 334 38.41 4.15 -8.35
C ARG A 334 36.91 4.40 -8.25
N ILE A 335 36.48 5.65 -8.01
CA ILE A 335 35.06 5.95 -7.76
C ILE A 335 34.30 6.39 -9.01
N LEU A 336 34.99 6.88 -10.06
CA LEU A 336 34.35 7.34 -11.31
C LEU A 336 33.48 6.24 -11.96
N PRO A 337 33.95 4.98 -12.12
CA PRO A 337 33.11 3.92 -12.70
C PRO A 337 31.86 3.62 -11.86
N VAL A 338 31.94 3.80 -10.54
CA VAL A 338 30.81 3.62 -9.62
C VAL A 338 29.79 4.74 -9.80
N LEU A 339 30.25 5.98 -9.97
CA LEU A 339 29.39 7.14 -10.24
C LEU A 339 28.68 7.01 -11.60
N ASP A 340 29.41 6.63 -12.65
CA ASP A 340 28.87 6.44 -14.00
C ASP A 340 27.83 5.31 -14.03
N SER A 341 28.14 4.18 -13.40
CA SER A 341 27.20 3.07 -13.22
C SER A 341 25.93 3.50 -12.48
N HIS A 342 26.08 4.32 -11.43
CA HIS A 342 24.93 4.84 -10.70
C HIS A 342 24.11 5.84 -11.53
N SER A 343 24.74 6.69 -12.34
CA SER A 343 24.06 7.60 -13.26
C SER A 343 23.23 6.83 -14.28
N ALA A 344 23.82 5.82 -14.93
CA ALA A 344 23.12 4.96 -15.89
C ALA A 344 21.92 4.24 -15.25
N PHE A 345 22.07 3.78 -13.99
CA PHE A 345 20.97 3.21 -13.23
C PHE A 345 19.83 4.21 -13.00
N LEU A 346 20.14 5.47 -12.67
CA LEU A 346 19.11 6.50 -12.48
C LEU A 346 18.38 6.81 -13.79
N ASP A 347 19.10 6.92 -14.90
CA ASP A 347 18.52 7.15 -16.23
C ASP A 347 17.57 6.01 -16.63
N GLU A 348 18.00 4.76 -16.44
CA GLU A 348 17.17 3.58 -16.70
C GLU A 348 15.93 3.55 -15.79
N MET A 349 16.10 3.83 -14.49
CA MET A 349 14.97 3.92 -13.54
C MET A 349 13.98 5.01 -13.97
N HIS A 350 14.45 6.18 -14.44
CA HIS A 350 13.59 7.25 -14.95
C HIS A 350 12.87 6.84 -16.24
N ALA A 351 13.56 6.17 -17.17
CA ALA A 351 12.97 5.65 -18.40
C ALA A 351 11.86 4.62 -18.11
N GLN A 352 12.14 3.63 -17.24
CA GLN A 352 11.16 2.63 -16.82
C GLN A 352 9.94 3.27 -16.13
N SER A 353 10.18 4.20 -15.21
CA SER A 353 9.11 4.95 -14.54
C SER A 353 8.20 5.68 -15.55
N THR A 354 8.79 6.29 -16.57
CA THR A 354 8.06 7.04 -17.60
C THR A 354 7.24 6.10 -18.50
N ALA A 355 7.84 4.99 -18.93
CA ALA A 355 7.15 3.96 -19.71
C ALA A 355 5.92 3.39 -18.96
N ARG A 356 6.08 3.07 -17.68
CA ARG A 356 4.98 2.59 -16.81
C ARG A 356 3.87 3.62 -16.64
N LEU A 357 4.22 4.89 -16.45
CA LEU A 357 3.23 5.96 -16.37
C LEU A 357 2.40 6.02 -17.66
N ALA A 358 3.05 5.93 -18.82
CA ALA A 358 2.36 5.93 -20.11
C ALA A 358 1.42 4.72 -20.28
N GLU A 359 1.83 3.54 -19.81
CA GLU A 359 0.99 2.33 -19.81
C GLU A 359 -0.23 2.49 -18.89
N VAL A 360 -0.01 2.95 -17.65
CA VAL A 360 -1.07 3.20 -16.66
C VAL A 360 -2.11 4.18 -17.19
N LEU A 361 -1.69 5.26 -17.86
CA LEU A 361 -2.59 6.25 -18.45
C LEU A 361 -3.46 5.68 -19.58
N LYS A 362 -3.00 4.60 -20.24
CA LYS A 362 -3.72 3.92 -21.32
C LYS A 362 -4.53 2.71 -20.85
N SER A 363 -4.41 2.30 -19.58
CA SER A 363 -5.10 1.12 -19.04
C SER A 363 -6.63 1.28 -19.15
N PRO A 364 -7.32 0.44 -19.95
CA PRO A 364 -8.76 0.46 -19.98
C PRO A 364 -9.34 -0.08 -18.67
N PRO A 365 -10.54 0.37 -18.27
CA PRO A 365 -11.30 -0.24 -17.18
C PRO A 365 -11.80 -1.63 -17.56
N SER A 366 -12.02 -2.46 -16.55
CA SER A 366 -12.57 -3.80 -16.71
C SER A 366 -14.01 -3.74 -17.25
N LYS A 367 -14.31 -4.63 -18.20
CA LYS A 367 -15.68 -4.81 -18.72
C LYS A 367 -16.50 -5.77 -17.85
N ASN A 368 -16.00 -6.17 -16.69
CA ASN A 368 -16.67 -7.15 -15.85
C ASN A 368 -17.97 -6.58 -15.23
N PRO A 369 -19.12 -7.28 -15.35
CA PRO A 369 -20.40 -6.79 -14.85
C PRO A 369 -20.43 -6.58 -13.33
N ALA A 370 -19.65 -7.32 -12.54
CA ALA A 370 -19.57 -7.13 -11.09
C ALA A 370 -18.94 -5.78 -10.72
N ILE A 371 -17.90 -5.37 -11.46
CA ILE A 371 -17.25 -4.07 -11.32
C ILE A 371 -18.17 -2.96 -11.86
N ALA A 372 -18.79 -3.17 -13.02
CA ALA A 372 -19.73 -2.21 -13.61
C ALA A 372 -20.90 -1.86 -12.67
N LYS A 373 -21.40 -2.83 -11.89
CA LYS A 373 -22.46 -2.60 -10.88
C LYS A 373 -22.07 -1.56 -9.83
N ILE A 374 -20.79 -1.43 -9.47
CA ILE A 374 -20.30 -0.41 -8.52
C ILE A 374 -20.53 0.99 -9.08
N PHE A 375 -20.37 1.16 -10.40
CA PHE A 375 -20.53 2.43 -11.08
C PHE A 375 -21.99 2.73 -11.45
N ALA A 376 -22.83 1.69 -11.64
CA ALA A 376 -24.25 1.86 -11.96
C ALA A 376 -25.12 2.35 -10.78
N THR A 377 -24.67 2.21 -9.53
CA THR A 377 -25.54 2.45 -8.35
C THR A 377 -25.76 3.93 -7.99
N SER A 378 -25.32 4.91 -8.79
CA SER A 378 -25.35 6.34 -8.40
C SER A 378 -26.55 7.16 -8.90
N ASN A 379 -27.60 6.57 -9.47
CA ASN A 379 -28.73 7.32 -10.03
C ASN A 379 -30.06 7.24 -9.23
N GLY A 380 -30.03 6.98 -7.92
CA GLY A 380 -31.26 6.95 -7.13
C GLY A 380 -31.06 7.22 -5.65
N ASN A 381 -31.05 8.49 -5.25
CA ASN A 381 -31.63 8.96 -3.98
C ASN A 381 -31.57 10.49 -3.84
N GLY A 382 -32.15 11.20 -4.82
CA GLY A 382 -32.49 12.61 -4.69
C GLY A 382 -33.98 12.76 -4.44
N ASN A 383 -34.48 12.37 -3.25
CA ASN A 383 -35.86 12.67 -2.86
C ASN A 383 -35.95 14.12 -2.39
N GLY A 384 -36.01 15.05 -3.34
CA GLY A 384 -36.25 16.47 -3.13
C GLY A 384 -37.60 16.84 -3.72
N ASN A 385 -38.60 16.97 -2.85
CA ASN A 385 -39.91 17.53 -3.18
C ASN A 385 -39.72 18.97 -3.70
N GLY A 386 -39.86 19.17 -5.00
CA GLY A 386 -39.82 20.48 -5.66
C GLY A 386 -40.84 20.50 -6.79
N LYS A 387 -42.02 21.04 -6.50
CA LYS A 387 -43.13 21.25 -7.43
C LYS A 387 -42.67 21.94 -8.73
N SER A 388 -42.86 21.26 -9.86
CA SER A 388 -42.81 21.85 -11.19
C SER A 388 -44.06 22.69 -11.46
N SER A 389 -43.87 23.98 -11.73
CA SER A 389 -44.89 24.92 -12.17
C SER A 389 -44.67 25.26 -13.66
N SER A 390 -45.63 24.85 -14.51
CA SER A 390 -46.11 25.44 -15.79
C SER A 390 -45.14 26.27 -16.65
N ARG A 391 -44.98 26.12 -17.98
CA ARG A 391 -45.89 25.92 -19.15
C ARG A 391 -45.00 26.14 -20.43
N PRO A 392 -45.47 26.17 -21.70
CA PRO A 392 -46.36 25.29 -22.48
C PRO A 392 -45.75 24.80 -23.82
N ASN A 393 -46.45 23.81 -24.39
CA ASN A 393 -46.47 23.27 -25.77
C ASN A 393 -46.11 24.20 -26.93
N THR A 394 -45.48 23.60 -27.95
CA THR A 394 -45.84 23.82 -29.37
C THR A 394 -45.92 22.48 -30.15
N PRO A 395 -46.77 22.35 -31.19
CA PRO A 395 -47.25 21.07 -31.72
C PRO A 395 -46.94 20.81 -33.21
N ARG A 396 -46.74 19.53 -33.63
CA ARG A 396 -47.21 18.91 -34.93
C ARG A 396 -46.56 17.52 -35.21
N PRO A 397 -47.07 16.68 -36.16
CA PRO A 397 -48.27 15.83 -36.08
C PRO A 397 -47.95 14.34 -36.48
N PRO A 398 -48.95 13.42 -36.56
CA PRO A 398 -48.74 11.97 -36.63
C PRO A 398 -49.01 11.37 -38.03
N SER A 399 -48.50 10.15 -38.29
CA SER A 399 -49.07 9.15 -39.22
C SER A 399 -48.20 7.88 -39.17
N SER A 400 -48.64 6.82 -38.49
CA SER A 400 -49.41 5.67 -38.99
C SER A 400 -48.56 4.59 -39.68
N ARG A 401 -48.59 3.35 -39.14
CA ARG A 401 -49.09 2.11 -39.78
C ARG A 401 -48.57 0.87 -39.03
N ALA A 402 -49.46 0.18 -38.31
CA ALA A 402 -49.40 -1.28 -38.07
C ALA A 402 -50.14 -1.98 -39.25
N PRO A 403 -50.21 -3.34 -39.46
CA PRO A 403 -50.12 -4.43 -38.46
C PRO A 403 -49.52 -5.83 -38.88
N SER A 404 -48.98 -6.55 -37.88
CA SER A 404 -49.24 -7.98 -37.48
C SER A 404 -48.87 -9.20 -38.41
N PRO A 405 -49.00 -10.50 -37.98
CA PRO A 405 -47.90 -11.48 -37.81
C PRO A 405 -48.22 -12.91 -38.44
N PRO A 406 -48.05 -14.08 -37.74
CA PRO A 406 -47.14 -15.22 -37.97
C PRO A 406 -47.84 -16.50 -38.52
N PRO A 407 -47.21 -17.71 -38.57
CA PRO A 407 -47.27 -18.73 -37.48
C PRO A 407 -46.00 -19.65 -37.44
N GLY A 408 -45.74 -20.65 -36.56
CA GLY A 408 -46.43 -21.36 -35.48
C GLY A 408 -45.80 -22.78 -35.31
N GLN A 409 -46.14 -23.48 -34.20
CA GLN A 409 -45.94 -24.91 -33.81
C GLN A 409 -44.75 -25.21 -32.85
N ASN A 410 -44.98 -25.52 -31.56
CA ASN A 410 -45.55 -26.75 -30.92
C ASN A 410 -44.56 -27.94 -30.97
N ASP A 411 -44.37 -28.83 -30.01
CA ASP A 411 -44.70 -29.02 -28.58
C ASP A 411 -44.05 -30.39 -28.18
N THR A 412 -43.96 -30.66 -26.87
CA THR A 412 -43.94 -32.00 -26.20
C THR A 412 -42.70 -32.92 -26.20
N ASP A 413 -42.23 -33.13 -24.96
CA ASP A 413 -42.05 -34.40 -24.20
C ASP A 413 -41.10 -35.53 -24.66
N ASP A 414 -40.26 -35.92 -23.68
CA ASP A 414 -40.19 -37.25 -23.03
C ASP A 414 -38.86 -38.07 -23.09
N ILE A 415 -38.60 -38.70 -21.94
CA ILE A 415 -37.80 -39.91 -21.65
C ILE A 415 -36.38 -39.78 -21.07
N ASN A 416 -36.31 -40.28 -19.81
CA ASN A 416 -35.18 -40.77 -19.03
C ASN A 416 -34.20 -41.66 -19.82
N ASP A 417 -32.91 -41.56 -19.47
CA ASP A 417 -32.11 -42.76 -19.22
C ASP A 417 -31.20 -42.56 -18.01
N ASN A 418 -31.36 -43.47 -17.05
CA ASN A 418 -30.45 -43.71 -15.95
C ASN A 418 -29.26 -44.51 -16.50
N ASP A 419 -28.04 -44.05 -16.28
CA ASP A 419 -26.94 -44.98 -16.04
C ASP A 419 -26.10 -44.47 -14.87
N ASN A 420 -26.12 -45.29 -13.82
CA ASN A 420 -25.20 -45.23 -12.69
C ASN A 420 -23.84 -45.73 -13.17
N ASP A 421 -22.83 -44.88 -13.14
CA ASP A 421 -21.48 -45.35 -12.85
C ASP A 421 -20.88 -44.49 -11.74
N ASN A 422 -20.69 -45.17 -10.60
CA ASN A 422 -19.87 -44.73 -9.49
C ASN A 422 -18.42 -44.66 -9.99
N ASP A 423 -17.89 -43.46 -10.14
CA ASP A 423 -16.47 -43.25 -9.89
C ASP A 423 -16.25 -42.00 -9.04
N ASN A 424 -15.67 -42.30 -7.88
CA ASN A 424 -15.47 -41.42 -6.75
C ASN A 424 -14.09 -40.79 -6.92
N ASP A 425 -14.01 -39.66 -7.63
CA ASP A 425 -12.78 -38.85 -7.64
C ASP A 425 -13.09 -37.39 -7.31
N ASN A 426 -12.89 -37.08 -6.04
CA ASN A 426 -13.08 -35.79 -5.42
C ASN A 426 -11.89 -34.89 -5.80
N SER A 427 -11.78 -34.51 -7.07
CA SER A 427 -10.85 -33.45 -7.49
C SER A 427 -11.52 -32.10 -7.26
N GLU A 428 -11.09 -31.42 -6.19
CA GLU A 428 -11.38 -30.00 -6.01
C GLU A 428 -10.92 -29.25 -7.27
N ASN A 429 -11.90 -28.79 -8.05
CA ASN A 429 -11.71 -28.01 -9.27
C ASN A 429 -11.13 -26.63 -8.89
N SER A 430 -9.83 -26.59 -8.60
CA SER A 430 -9.08 -25.38 -8.26
C SER A 430 -8.82 -24.60 -9.53
N SER A 431 -9.67 -23.61 -9.78
CA SER A 431 -9.42 -22.62 -10.84
C SER A 431 -8.06 -21.93 -10.61
N PRO A 432 -7.28 -21.64 -11.66
CA PRO A 432 -5.93 -21.10 -11.51
C PRO A 432 -5.95 -19.73 -10.82
N ILE A 433 -5.12 -19.59 -9.79
CA ILE A 433 -4.94 -18.34 -9.05
C ILE A 433 -4.40 -17.27 -10.03
N PRO A 434 -4.97 -16.06 -10.07
CA PRO A 434 -4.57 -15.03 -11.03
C PRO A 434 -3.15 -14.55 -10.76
N THR A 435 -2.33 -14.41 -11.81
CA THR A 435 -0.98 -13.85 -11.74
C THR A 435 -1.00 -12.33 -11.81
N VAL A 436 -0.25 -11.65 -10.94
CA VAL A 436 -0.11 -10.18 -10.89
C VAL A 436 1.36 -9.79 -10.72
N SER A 437 1.83 -8.70 -11.33
CA SER A 437 3.20 -8.20 -11.12
C SER A 437 3.24 -7.18 -9.98
N SER A 438 4.17 -7.34 -9.03
CA SER A 438 4.34 -6.45 -7.85
C SER A 438 5.29 -5.27 -8.10
N SER A 439 5.53 -4.89 -9.35
CA SER A 439 6.52 -3.84 -9.66
C SER A 439 6.16 -2.47 -9.05
N PRO A 440 7.14 -1.69 -8.57
CA PRO A 440 6.87 -0.38 -7.97
C PRO A 440 6.12 0.54 -8.94
N GLY A 441 5.18 1.32 -8.40
CA GLY A 441 4.45 2.34 -9.16
C GLY A 441 5.36 3.42 -9.77
N PRO A 442 4.85 4.24 -10.71
CA PRO A 442 5.65 5.26 -11.37
C PRO A 442 6.20 6.28 -10.37
N GLY A 443 7.45 6.69 -10.56
CA GLY A 443 8.15 7.70 -9.77
C GLY A 443 9.47 7.20 -9.16
N ALA A 444 10.56 7.92 -9.41
CA ALA A 444 11.90 7.60 -8.91
C ALA A 444 11.98 7.43 -7.38
N PHE A 445 11.25 8.25 -6.62
CA PHE A 445 11.21 8.13 -5.16
C PHE A 445 10.51 6.86 -4.67
N LEU A 446 9.39 6.50 -5.30
CA LEU A 446 8.67 5.26 -4.98
C LEU A 446 9.48 4.03 -5.39
N ALA A 447 10.13 4.08 -6.56
CA ALA A 447 11.05 3.04 -7.00
C ALA A 447 12.20 2.86 -6.00
N ARG A 448 12.84 3.96 -5.56
CA ARG A 448 13.92 3.92 -4.56
C ARG A 448 13.44 3.40 -3.21
N TRP A 449 12.28 3.85 -2.73
CA TRP A 449 11.70 3.35 -1.48
C TRP A 449 11.39 1.86 -1.57
N GLN A 450 10.83 1.41 -2.69
CA GLN A 450 10.62 -0.01 -2.94
C GLN A 450 11.94 -0.79 -2.99
N SER A 451 12.98 -0.29 -3.66
CA SER A 451 14.30 -0.93 -3.66
C SER A 451 14.90 -1.10 -2.26
N LEU A 452 14.65 -0.15 -1.35
CA LEU A 452 15.05 -0.27 0.06
C LEU A 452 14.29 -1.39 0.77
N LEU A 453 12.98 -1.48 0.57
CA LEU A 453 12.16 -2.56 1.13
C LEU A 453 12.58 -3.92 0.56
N ASP A 454 12.76 -3.99 -0.75
CA ASP A 454 13.20 -5.17 -1.50
C ASP A 454 14.55 -5.70 -1.01
N ALA A 455 15.46 -4.80 -0.62
CA ALA A 455 16.78 -5.16 -0.09
C ALA A 455 16.75 -5.79 1.32
N THR A 456 15.60 -5.77 2.01
CA THR A 456 15.48 -6.25 3.40
C THR A 456 15.84 -7.73 3.52
N PRO A 457 16.72 -8.13 4.47
CA PRO A 457 17.09 -9.54 4.67
C PRO A 457 15.94 -10.33 5.26
N ILE A 458 15.54 -11.37 4.54
CA ILE A 458 14.55 -12.34 4.97
C ILE A 458 15.23 -13.68 5.23
N THR A 459 14.82 -14.35 6.30
CA THR A 459 15.31 -15.70 6.64
C THR A 459 15.07 -16.66 5.47
N PRO A 460 16.00 -17.60 5.18
CA PRO A 460 15.77 -18.62 4.16
C PRO A 460 14.52 -19.46 4.48
N VAL A 461 13.86 -19.93 3.41
CA VAL A 461 12.69 -20.83 3.47
C VAL A 461 13.10 -22.27 3.80
N THR A 462 14.37 -22.60 3.63
CA THR A 462 15.02 -23.86 4.02
C THR A 462 15.81 -23.71 5.33
N GLN A 463 16.23 -24.83 5.93
CA GLN A 463 17.00 -24.83 7.18
C GLN A 463 18.35 -24.13 7.06
N THR A 464 19.02 -24.31 5.93
CA THR A 464 20.30 -23.72 5.59
C THR A 464 20.15 -22.91 4.30
N GLY A 465 20.87 -21.81 4.22
CA GLY A 465 20.85 -20.91 3.06
C GLY A 465 21.16 -19.47 3.46
N PRO A 466 21.73 -18.68 2.55
CA PRO A 466 21.94 -17.26 2.79
C PRO A 466 20.59 -16.53 2.96
N PRO A 467 20.53 -15.42 3.73
CA PRO A 467 19.36 -14.58 3.78
C PRO A 467 18.94 -14.12 2.37
N LYS A 468 17.66 -14.25 2.05
CA LYS A 468 17.09 -13.82 0.78
C LYS A 468 16.69 -12.34 0.85
N ALA A 469 16.59 -11.68 -0.30
CA ALA A 469 16.01 -10.35 -0.40
C ALA A 469 14.48 -10.42 -0.30
N ALA A 470 13.82 -9.39 0.22
CA ALA A 470 12.36 -9.33 0.27
C ALA A 470 11.71 -9.35 -1.12
N SER A 471 12.42 -8.87 -2.15
CA SER A 471 12.01 -8.97 -3.56
C SER A 471 12.20 -10.35 -4.17
N SER A 472 12.85 -11.30 -3.49
CA SER A 472 13.09 -12.60 -4.09
C SER A 472 11.76 -13.30 -4.39
N PRO A 473 11.61 -13.94 -5.57
CA PRO A 473 10.40 -14.66 -5.99
C PRO A 473 9.78 -15.54 -4.90
N GLU A 474 10.62 -16.35 -4.26
CA GLU A 474 10.23 -17.25 -3.17
C GLU A 474 9.58 -16.50 -1.99
N VAL A 475 10.13 -15.34 -1.62
CA VAL A 475 9.66 -14.54 -0.49
C VAL A 475 8.36 -13.81 -0.83
N VAL A 476 8.27 -13.22 -2.02
CA VAL A 476 7.05 -12.53 -2.49
C VAL A 476 5.90 -13.54 -2.55
N GLN A 477 6.15 -14.72 -3.11
CA GLN A 477 5.13 -15.77 -3.24
C GLN A 477 4.72 -16.33 -1.88
N ALA A 478 5.65 -16.51 -0.94
CA ALA A 478 5.33 -16.92 0.43
C ALA A 478 4.56 -15.83 1.21
N SER A 479 4.81 -14.56 0.90
CA SER A 479 4.16 -13.42 1.54
C SER A 479 2.71 -13.19 1.05
N ALA A 480 2.37 -13.72 -0.12
CA ALA A 480 1.05 -13.63 -0.75
C ALA A 480 -0.03 -14.48 -0.05
N THR A 481 0.36 -15.35 0.87
CA THR A 481 -0.59 -16.09 1.71
C THR A 481 -1.21 -15.14 2.74
N ASP A 482 -2.53 -15.02 2.73
CA ASP A 482 -3.29 -14.18 3.65
C ASP A 482 -3.26 -14.73 5.10
N VAL A 483 -3.73 -13.94 6.06
CA VAL A 483 -3.88 -14.35 7.47
C VAL A 483 -4.78 -15.57 7.62
N ASP A 484 -5.79 -15.70 6.76
CA ASP A 484 -6.69 -16.86 6.65
C ASP A 484 -6.04 -18.10 5.97
N GLY A 485 -4.77 -18.00 5.58
CA GLY A 485 -4.01 -19.09 4.94
C GLY A 485 -4.30 -19.27 3.44
N ARG A 486 -5.21 -18.47 2.87
CA ARG A 486 -5.59 -18.51 1.45
C ARG A 486 -4.62 -17.68 0.61
N LYS A 487 -4.35 -18.15 -0.60
CA LYS A 487 -3.60 -17.40 -1.62
C LYS A 487 -4.61 -16.85 -2.63
N LEU A 488 -4.74 -15.52 -2.70
CA LEU A 488 -5.73 -14.85 -3.54
C LEU A 488 -5.17 -14.45 -4.91
N VAL A 489 -3.85 -14.28 -4.99
CA VAL A 489 -3.10 -13.93 -6.19
C VAL A 489 -1.74 -14.65 -6.17
N ASP A 490 -1.26 -14.97 -7.36
CA ASP A 490 0.10 -15.39 -7.60
C ASP A 490 0.88 -14.19 -8.10
N PHE A 491 2.10 -14.00 -7.63
CA PHE A 491 2.94 -12.91 -8.14
C PHE A 491 3.82 -13.45 -9.25
N ASP A 492 3.76 -12.84 -10.43
CA ASP A 492 4.61 -13.22 -11.55
C ASP A 492 6.08 -12.91 -11.22
N THR A 493 6.92 -13.93 -11.31
CA THR A 493 8.32 -13.90 -10.89
C THR A 493 9.28 -13.58 -12.02
N THR A 494 8.77 -13.39 -13.25
CA THR A 494 9.59 -13.10 -14.43
C THR A 494 10.12 -11.65 -14.49
N THR A 495 9.68 -10.75 -13.62
CA THR A 495 10.06 -9.31 -13.71
C THR A 495 11.18 -8.83 -12.78
N THR A 496 12.04 -9.71 -12.27
CA THR A 496 13.33 -9.27 -11.67
C THR A 496 14.55 -9.52 -12.55
N ASP A 497 14.38 -10.16 -13.71
CA ASP A 497 15.39 -10.14 -14.76
C ASP A 497 15.03 -9.02 -15.72
N THR A 498 15.84 -7.96 -15.74
CA THR A 498 15.86 -6.89 -16.73
C THR A 498 16.26 -7.37 -18.14
N ASN A 499 15.93 -8.61 -18.50
CA ASN A 499 16.25 -9.20 -19.79
C ASN A 499 15.00 -9.80 -20.43
N THR A 500 14.36 -9.01 -21.27
CA THR A 500 13.68 -9.56 -22.46
C THR A 500 13.84 -8.57 -23.60
N SER A 501 14.98 -8.69 -24.27
CA SER A 501 15.11 -8.20 -25.64
C SER A 501 14.14 -8.97 -26.52
N THR A 502 13.38 -8.21 -27.29
CA THR A 502 12.51 -8.68 -28.35
C THR A 502 13.35 -9.44 -29.38
N THR A 503 12.92 -10.65 -29.73
CA THR A 503 13.47 -11.42 -30.85
C THR A 503 13.21 -10.70 -32.16
N ALA A 504 14.28 -10.35 -32.88
CA ALA A 504 14.27 -10.17 -34.32
C ALA A 504 15.63 -10.59 -34.87
N ASP A 505 15.60 -11.51 -35.84
CA ASP A 505 16.73 -12.00 -36.62
C ASP A 505 17.60 -10.86 -37.18
N THR A 506 18.92 -10.93 -36.98
CA THR A 506 19.91 -10.86 -38.06
C THR A 506 21.32 -11.14 -37.54
N ASP A 507 22.06 -11.94 -38.30
CA ASP A 507 23.48 -12.24 -38.15
C ASP A 507 24.33 -10.98 -37.95
N THR A 508 25.26 -10.99 -36.99
CA THR A 508 26.68 -10.57 -37.16
C THR A 508 27.50 -10.66 -35.86
N VAL A 509 28.53 -11.51 -35.91
CA VAL A 509 29.88 -11.45 -35.32
C VAL A 509 30.07 -10.93 -33.88
N ASP A 510 30.55 -11.84 -33.03
CA ASP A 510 31.18 -11.67 -31.73
C ASP A 510 32.10 -10.44 -31.58
N VAL A 511 31.79 -9.59 -30.60
CA VAL A 511 32.82 -8.96 -29.75
C VAL A 511 32.36 -9.03 -28.30
N ASN A 512 33.09 -9.84 -27.54
CA ASN A 512 32.91 -10.11 -26.12
C ASN A 512 33.31 -8.85 -25.30
N VAL A 513 32.33 -8.12 -24.76
CA VAL A 513 32.57 -7.15 -23.66
C VAL A 513 31.60 -7.50 -22.54
N ASP A 514 32.13 -8.22 -21.58
CA ASP A 514 31.47 -8.70 -20.37
C ASP A 514 31.20 -7.49 -19.44
N VAL A 515 30.10 -6.78 -19.66
CA VAL A 515 29.61 -5.77 -18.71
C VAL A 515 28.60 -6.45 -17.79
N GLN A 516 29.06 -6.82 -16.59
CA GLN A 516 28.22 -7.27 -15.48
C GLN A 516 27.20 -6.20 -15.08
N ILE A 517 26.04 -6.18 -15.74
CA ILE A 517 24.90 -5.33 -15.38
C ILE A 517 23.85 -6.22 -14.71
N GLY A 518 23.92 -6.30 -13.37
CA GLY A 518 22.98 -7.12 -12.59
C GLY A 518 23.24 -7.11 -11.09
N LEU A 519 23.77 -6.02 -10.55
CA LEU A 519 24.09 -5.90 -9.13
C LEU A 519 22.80 -5.60 -8.35
N GLY A 520 22.41 -6.48 -7.45
CA GLY A 520 21.20 -6.28 -6.62
C GLY A 520 21.28 -5.01 -5.75
N PRO A 521 20.15 -4.51 -5.21
CA PRO A 521 20.10 -3.24 -4.46
C PRO A 521 21.14 -3.10 -3.32
N ARG A 522 21.53 -4.22 -2.70
CA ARG A 522 22.57 -4.26 -1.67
C ARG A 522 23.97 -4.02 -2.18
N GLU A 523 24.27 -4.53 -3.35
CA GLU A 523 25.60 -4.43 -3.92
C GLU A 523 25.84 -3.02 -4.45
N GLN A 524 24.78 -2.41 -5.02
CA GLN A 524 24.74 -0.98 -5.30
C GLN A 524 24.95 -0.13 -4.04
N GLN A 525 24.28 -0.44 -2.92
CA GLN A 525 24.51 0.26 -1.65
C GLN A 525 25.96 0.14 -1.16
N LYS A 526 26.57 -1.05 -1.29
CA LYS A 526 27.98 -1.25 -0.94
C LYS A 526 28.90 -0.41 -1.83
N GLN A 527 28.62 -0.31 -3.12
CA GLN A 527 29.40 0.49 -4.05
C GLN A 527 29.26 1.99 -3.75
N LEU A 528 28.04 2.49 -3.52
CA LEU A 528 27.81 3.89 -3.14
C LEU A 528 28.45 4.24 -1.80
N LYS A 529 28.57 3.27 -0.87
CA LYS A 529 29.31 3.47 0.37
C LYS A 529 30.79 3.78 0.10
N LEU A 530 31.41 3.18 -0.90
CA LEU A 530 32.80 3.50 -1.29
C LEU A 530 32.94 4.97 -1.69
N VAL A 531 31.95 5.50 -2.43
CA VAL A 531 31.91 6.90 -2.84
C VAL A 531 31.75 7.82 -1.62
N ILE A 532 30.81 7.52 -0.72
CA ILE A 532 30.57 8.31 0.50
C ILE A 532 31.80 8.30 1.41
N ASP A 533 32.43 7.14 1.59
CA ASP A 533 33.62 6.99 2.43
C ASP A 533 34.83 7.71 1.80
N ALA A 534 34.96 7.68 0.46
CA ALA A 534 36.00 8.41 -0.27
C ALA A 534 35.84 9.94 -0.18
N LEU A 535 34.62 10.45 -0.28
CA LEU A 535 34.34 11.89 -0.14
C LEU A 535 34.38 12.37 1.33
N GLY A 536 34.29 11.43 2.28
CA GLY A 536 34.65 11.62 3.67
C GLY A 536 33.86 12.69 4.42
N SER A 537 34.54 13.38 5.33
CA SER A 537 33.96 14.39 6.22
C SER A 537 33.51 15.66 5.47
N SER A 538 34.21 16.04 4.39
CA SER A 538 33.88 17.22 3.59
C SER A 538 32.52 17.10 2.92
N PHE A 539 32.17 15.91 2.40
CA PHE A 539 30.83 15.66 1.87
C PHE A 539 29.75 15.66 2.95
N ARG A 540 30.02 15.07 4.13
CA ARG A 540 29.08 15.12 5.26
C ARG A 540 28.85 16.56 5.75
N LYS A 541 29.91 17.37 5.77
CA LYS A 541 29.84 18.79 6.12
C LYS A 541 29.05 19.58 5.07
N LEU A 542 29.31 19.35 3.78
CA LEU A 542 28.52 19.94 2.70
C LEU A 542 27.03 19.60 2.84
N LEU A 543 26.71 18.33 3.12
CA LEU A 543 25.33 17.90 3.36
C LEU A 543 24.74 18.47 4.65
N ALA A 544 25.53 18.71 5.69
CA ALA A 544 25.02 19.34 6.91
C ALA A 544 24.79 20.85 6.74
N GLU A 545 25.64 21.54 5.97
CA GLU A 545 25.54 22.98 5.69
C GLU A 545 24.46 23.31 4.66
N ARG A 546 24.29 22.43 3.66
CA ARG A 546 23.36 22.63 2.53
C ARG A 546 22.14 21.74 2.59
N GLY A 547 22.14 20.73 3.46
CA GLY A 547 20.96 19.92 3.71
C GLY A 547 19.92 20.78 4.39
N CYS A 548 18.80 20.97 3.71
CA CYS A 548 17.63 21.57 4.31
C CYS A 548 17.31 20.82 5.61
N TYR A 549 17.26 21.54 6.73
CA TYR A 549 16.52 21.07 7.89
C TYR A 549 15.09 20.80 7.41
N TRP A 550 14.71 19.52 7.36
CA TRP A 550 13.32 19.09 7.19
C TRP A 550 12.69 18.93 8.56
#